data_AF-A0A842TE22-F1
#
_entry.id   AF-A0A842TE22-F1
#
_cell.length_a   1.000
_cell.length_b   1.000
_cell.length_c   1.000
_cell.angle_alpha   90.00
_cell.angle_beta   90.00
_cell.angle_gamma   90.00
#
_symmetry.space_group_name_H-M   'P 1'
#
loop_
_entity.id
_entity.type
_entity.pdbx_description
1 polymer ?
#
loop_
_entity_poly.entity_id
_entity_poly.type
_entity_poly.pdbx_seq_one_letter_code
_entity_poly.pdbx_strand_id
1 'polypeptide(L)' 'MFLPKPICNLQSLRSLNLDYNSLEYLPESIAQLKALQSLDLEYNKLRT' A
#
# COMPACT_ATOMS: atom_id res chain seq x y z
N MET A 1 7.80 -8.71 -4.40
CA MET A 1 7.48 -7.51 -5.21
C MET A 1 7.51 -6.30 -4.29
N PHE A 2 7.82 -5.10 -4.80
CA PHE A 2 7.85 -3.86 -4.01
C PHE A 2 6.79 -2.88 -4.51
N LEU A 3 6.16 -2.16 -3.58
CA LEU A 3 5.25 -1.08 -3.92
C LEU A 3 6.06 0.18 -4.29
N PRO A 4 5.86 0.78 -5.49
CA PRO A 4 6.64 1.92 -5.93
C PRO A 4 6.32 3.18 -5.12
N LYS A 5 7.36 3.88 -4.63
CA LYS A 5 7.24 5.09 -3.79
C LYS A 5 6.34 6.20 -4.36
N PRO A 6 6.30 6.47 -5.69
CA PRO A 6 5.43 7.52 -6.23
C PRO A 6 3.94 7.38 -5.90
N ILE A 7 3.45 6.15 -5.65
CA ILE A 7 2.06 5.95 -5.24
C ILE A 7 1.74 6.63 -3.90
N CYS A 8 2.75 6.77 -3.02
CA CYS A 8 2.63 7.42 -1.71
C CYS A 8 2.47 8.94 -1.81
N ASN A 9 2.69 9.53 -2.99
CA ASN A 9 2.48 10.96 -3.24
C ASN A 9 1.02 11.29 -3.60
N LEU A 10 0.16 10.28 -3.79
CA LEU A 10 -1.25 10.49 -4.12
C LEU A 10 -2.04 10.92 -2.88
N GLN A 11 -1.92 12.19 -2.50
CA GLN A 11 -2.50 12.75 -1.28
C GLN A 11 -4.05 12.68 -1.22
N SER A 12 -4.70 12.54 -2.37
CA SER A 12 -6.16 12.38 -2.48
C SER A 12 -6.62 10.91 -2.59
N LEU A 13 -5.70 9.94 -2.56
CA LEU A 13 -6.03 8.53 -2.68
C LEU A 13 -6.80 8.06 -1.46
N ARG A 14 -8.04 7.56 -1.67
CA ARG A 14 -8.93 7.08 -0.61
C ARG A 14 -8.97 5.56 -0.49
N SER A 15 -8.78 4.85 -1.60
CA SER A 15 -8.77 3.40 -1.63
C SER A 15 -7.57 2.92 -2.42
N LEU A 16 -6.85 1.95 -1.85
CA LEU A 16 -5.72 1.27 -2.49
C LEU A 16 -5.93 -0.23 -2.34
N ASN A 17 -6.21 -0.90 -3.45
CA ASN A 17 -6.27 -2.35 -3.49
C ASN A 17 -4.94 -2.92 -4.00
N LEU A 18 -4.31 -3.76 -3.19
CA LEU A 18 -3.08 -4.50 -3.50
C LEU A 18 -3.28 -6.00 -3.23
N ASP A 19 -4.52 -6.48 -3.22
CA ASP A 19 -4.88 -7.88 -3.06
C ASP A 19 -4.17 -8.78 -4.09
N TYR A 20 -3.92 -10.04 -3.71
CA TYR A 20 -3.32 -11.06 -4.57
C TYR A 20 -1.98 -10.67 -5.21
N ASN A 21 -1.18 -9.88 -4.48
CA ASN A 21 0.20 -9.57 -4.87
C ASN A 21 1.21 -10.42 -4.09
N SER A 22 2.48 -10.29 -4.44
CA SER A 22 3.60 -10.91 -3.69
C SER A 22 4.39 -9.84 -2.92
N LEU A 23 3.70 -8.93 -2.22
CA LEU A 23 4.34 -7.95 -1.35
C LEU A 23 4.87 -8.64 -0.10
N GLU A 24 6.12 -8.39 0.24
CA GLU A 24 6.77 -8.90 1.46
C GLU A 24 6.77 -7.86 2.57
N TYR A 25 6.72 -6.58 2.19
CA TYR A 25 6.60 -5.44 3.09
C TYR A 25 5.91 -4.27 2.38
N LEU A 26 5.36 -3.35 3.18
CA LEU A 26 4.94 -2.04 2.71
C LEU A 26 6.06 -1.02 2.96
N PRO A 27 6.28 -0.06 2.05
CA PRO A 27 7.22 1.02 2.31
C PRO A 27 6.68 1.91 3.45
N GLU A 28 7.54 2.39 4.33
CA GLU A 28 7.14 3.33 5.41
C GLU A 28 6.40 4.57 4.88
N SER A 29 6.71 4.97 3.64
CA SER A 29 6.04 6.07 2.95
C SER A 29 4.55 5.84 2.73
N ILE A 30 4.02 4.61 2.89
CA ILE A 30 2.58 4.35 2.85
C ILE A 30 1.82 5.21 3.88
N ALA A 31 2.47 5.57 5.00
CA ALA A 31 1.92 6.47 6.02
C ALA A 31 1.74 7.92 5.55
N GLN A 32 2.24 8.29 4.36
CA GLN A 32 2.03 9.59 3.73
C GLN A 32 0.69 9.72 3.03
N LEU A 33 -0.03 8.61 2.80
CA LEU A 33 -1.36 8.61 2.19
C LEU A 33 -2.42 9.05 3.20
N LYS A 34 -2.45 10.34 3.54
CA LYS A 34 -3.30 10.89 4.62
C LYS A 34 -4.80 10.78 4.37
N ALA A 35 -5.23 10.72 3.11
CA ALA A 35 -6.63 10.55 2.75
C ALA A 35 -7.05 9.08 2.61
N LEU A 36 -6.14 8.11 2.82
CA LEU A 36 -6.44 6.69 2.63
C LEU A 36 -7.42 6.21 3.70
N GLN A 37 -8.52 5.62 3.23
CA GLN A 37 -9.61 5.11 4.04
C GLN A 37 -9.69 3.58 3.96
N SER A 38 -9.30 3.01 2.82
CA SER A 38 -9.29 1.57 2.59
C SER A 38 -7.95 1.13 2.02
N LEU A 39 -7.36 0.12 2.63
CA LEU A 39 -6.13 -0.53 2.17
C LEU A 39 -6.35 -2.04 2.22
N ASP A 40 -6.46 -2.66 1.05
CA ASP A 40 -6.58 -4.10 0.93
C ASP A 40 -5.21 -4.71 0.59
N LEU A 41 -4.80 -5.68 1.39
CA LEU A 41 -3.52 -6.38 1.34
C LEU A 41 -3.70 -7.89 1.40
N GLU A 42 -4.93 -8.38 1.25
CA GLU A 42 -5.20 -9.81 1.33
C GLU A 42 -4.37 -10.60 0.31
N TYR A 43 -4.06 -11.85 0.64
CA TYR A 43 -3.28 -12.75 -0.21
C TYR A 43 -1.89 -12.21 -0.63
N ASN A 44 -1.26 -11.41 0.24
CA ASN A 44 0.16 -11.04 0.13
C ASN A 44 1.06 -11.91 1.04
N LYS A 45 2.38 -11.72 0.92
CA LYS A 45 3.41 -12.42 1.70
C LYS A 45 3.98 -11.51 2.81
N LEU A 46 3.16 -10.62 3.34
CA LEU A 46 3.57 -9.63 4.35
C LEU A 46 4.05 -10.35 5.61
N ARG A 47 5.25 -10.00 6.04
CA ARG A 47 5.80 -10.44 7.32
C ARG A 47 5.55 -9.33 8.35
N THR A 48 5.07 -9.72 9.52
CA THR A 48 4.88 -8.85 10.70
C THR A 48 6.17 -8.66 11.46
#